data_AF-A0A834IJG3-F1
#
_entry.id   AF-A0A834IJG3-F1
#
_cell.length_a   1.000
_cell.length_b   1.000
_cell.length_c   1.000
_cell.angle_alpha   90.00
_cell.angle_beta   90.00
_cell.angle_gamma   90.00
#
_symmetry.space_group_name_H-M   'P 1'
#
loop_
_entity.id
_entity.type
_entity.pdbx_description
1 polymer ?
#
loop_
_entity_poly.entity_id
_entity_poly.type
_entity_poly.pdbx_seq_one_letter_code
_entity_poly.pdbx_strand_id
1 'polypeptide(L)'
;MGVVLPPLEFTECLSDSPYFRENLHKHERELEKTNQQIKRIIKEVKDLLAAAKQLGNAQRSFANAMKGFTFECIGGTQTDDEQIICASLKNFSELIIQVEEERNRMLDHANLSVLKQLEEFRKKYIGGVKNEKKKFEKQTAKFCQNQERYLNKTTKNPNTLQEVK
;
A
#
# COMPACT_ATOMS: atom_id res chain seq x y z
N MET A 1 3.63 -15.03 17.13
CA MET A 1 5.08 -14.72 17.14
C MET A 1 5.52 -14.48 15.69
N GLY A 2 6.30 -13.44 15.42
CA GLY A 2 6.79 -13.15 14.07
C GLY A 2 7.77 -14.21 13.58
N VAL A 3 7.82 -14.43 12.26
CA VAL A 3 8.86 -15.27 11.64
C VAL A 3 10.18 -14.54 11.79
N VAL A 4 11.16 -15.14 12.48
CA VAL A 4 12.52 -14.62 12.56
C VAL A 4 13.33 -15.29 11.46
N LEU A 5 13.76 -14.51 10.47
CA LEU A 5 14.64 -14.99 9.41
C LEU A 5 16.10 -14.80 9.83
N PRO A 6 16.98 -15.80 9.62
CA PRO A 6 18.40 -15.62 9.92
C PRO A 6 19.02 -14.57 8.99
N PRO A 7 20.01 -13.80 9.46
CA PRO A 7 20.65 -12.76 8.67
C PRO A 7 21.30 -13.33 7.40
N LEU A 8 21.45 -12.48 6.38
CA LEU A 8 22.21 -12.80 5.17
C LEU A 8 23.62 -12.23 5.33
N GLU A 9 24.60 -13.12 5.53
CA GLU A 9 25.99 -12.73 5.74
C GLU A 9 26.73 -12.54 4.41
N PHE A 10 27.51 -11.47 4.30
CA PHE A 10 28.27 -11.18 3.08
C PHE A 10 29.35 -12.23 2.79
N THR A 11 29.94 -12.81 3.83
CA THR A 11 30.94 -13.88 3.71
C THR A 11 30.34 -15.14 3.09
N GLU A 12 29.11 -15.50 3.47
CA GLU A 12 28.39 -16.64 2.91
C GLU A 12 27.97 -16.39 1.46
N CYS A 13 27.63 -15.14 1.11
CA CYS A 13 27.32 -14.74 -0.26
C CYS A 13 28.50 -15.00 -1.22
N LEU A 14 29.74 -14.77 -0.78
CA LEU A 14 30.93 -15.06 -1.59
C LEU A 14 31.11 -16.56 -1.89
N SER A 15 30.75 -17.41 -0.93
CA SER A 15 30.83 -18.87 -1.09
C SER A 15 29.71 -19.45 -1.95
N ASP A 16 28.65 -18.68 -2.19
CA ASP A 16 27.42 -19.08 -2.88
C ASP A 16 26.88 -20.46 -2.45
N SER A 17 26.91 -20.74 -1.15
CA SER A 17 26.57 -22.07 -0.63
C SER A 17 25.07 -22.39 -0.82
N PRO A 18 24.70 -23.68 -0.94
CA PRO A 18 23.29 -24.09 -0.98
C PRO A 18 22.49 -23.60 0.24
N TYR A 19 23.13 -23.55 1.41
CA TYR A 19 22.53 -23.02 2.64
C TYR A 19 22.22 -21.53 2.54
N PHE A 20 23.17 -20.72 2.06
CA PHE A 20 22.96 -19.29 1.81
C PHE A 20 21.80 -19.07 0.82
N ARG A 21 21.76 -19.84 -0.28
CA ARG A 21 20.67 -19.78 -1.28
C ARG A 21 19.32 -20.13 -0.67
N GLU A 22 19.24 -21.16 0.15
CA GLU A 22 18.00 -21.52 0.84
C GLU A 22 17.53 -20.40 1.78
N ASN A 23 18.46 -19.79 2.54
CA ASN A 23 18.15 -18.66 3.40
C ASN A 23 17.67 -17.45 2.60
N LEU A 24 18.37 -17.08 1.54
CA LEU A 24 17.97 -16.01 0.61
C LEU A 24 16.55 -16.24 0.08
N HIS A 25 16.21 -17.46 -0.33
CA HIS A 25 14.86 -17.80 -0.77
C HIS A 25 13.80 -17.66 0.34
N LYS A 26 14.14 -17.88 1.62
CA LYS A 26 13.22 -17.61 2.75
C LYS A 26 12.91 -16.10 2.82
N HIS A 27 13.93 -15.24 2.73
CA HIS A 27 13.74 -13.78 2.67
C HIS A 27 12.90 -13.33 1.47
N GLU A 28 13.15 -13.89 0.30
CA GLU A 28 12.40 -13.56 -0.92
C GLU A 28 10.91 -13.95 -0.82
N ARG A 29 10.60 -15.08 -0.16
CA ARG A 29 9.21 -15.51 0.09
C ARG A 29 8.50 -14.56 1.05
N GLU A 30 9.14 -14.19 2.16
CA GLU A 30 8.55 -13.22 3.09
C GLU A 30 8.39 -11.83 2.45
N LEU A 31 9.31 -11.43 1.57
CA LEU A 31 9.18 -10.18 0.79
C LEU A 31 7.92 -10.21 -0.10
N GLU A 32 7.67 -11.31 -0.82
CA GLU A 32 6.50 -11.42 -1.68
C GLU A 32 5.19 -11.44 -0.88
N LYS A 33 5.15 -12.18 0.22
CA LYS A 33 4.02 -12.19 1.15
C LYS A 33 3.74 -10.79 1.72
N THR A 34 4.79 -10.09 2.15
CA THR A 34 4.69 -8.71 2.67
C THR A 34 4.16 -7.75 1.58
N ASN A 35 4.65 -7.86 0.34
CA ASN A 35 4.13 -7.09 -0.80
C ASN A 35 2.63 -7.30 -1.02
N GLN A 36 2.14 -8.54 -0.93
CA GLN A 36 0.73 -8.86 -1.09
C GLN A 36 -0.12 -8.31 0.07
N GLN A 37 0.33 -8.47 1.31
CA GLN A 37 -0.34 -7.94 2.49
C GLN A 37 -0.46 -6.42 2.42
N ILE A 38 0.62 -5.71 2.10
CA ILE A 38 0.59 -4.24 1.96
C ILE A 38 -0.29 -3.82 0.80
N LYS A 39 -0.27 -4.53 -0.34
CA LYS A 39 -1.19 -4.27 -1.46
C LYS A 39 -2.66 -4.38 -1.02
N ARG A 40 -2.99 -5.38 -0.19
CA ARG A 40 -4.33 -5.53 0.38
C ARG A 40 -4.68 -4.37 1.30
N ILE A 41 -3.80 -4.00 2.24
CA ILE A 41 -4.03 -2.87 3.15
C ILE A 41 -4.28 -1.57 2.37
N ILE A 42 -3.47 -1.28 1.34
CA ILE A 42 -3.66 -0.12 0.46
C ILE A 42 -5.07 -0.12 -0.17
N LYS A 43 -5.55 -1.29 -0.61
CA LYS A 43 -6.91 -1.43 -1.16
C LYS A 43 -7.97 -1.14 -0.10
N GLU A 44 -7.87 -1.77 1.08
CA GLU A 44 -8.84 -1.56 2.17
C GLU A 44 -8.91 -0.08 2.60
N VAL A 45 -7.76 0.62 2.67
CA VAL A 45 -7.72 2.06 2.98
C VAL A 45 -8.44 2.88 1.90
N LYS A 46 -8.23 2.57 0.62
CA LYS A 46 -8.92 3.28 -0.49
C LYS A 46 -10.43 3.07 -0.42
N ASP A 47 -10.87 1.84 -0.17
CA ASP A 47 -12.28 1.49 -0.08
C ASP A 47 -12.93 2.19 1.13
N LEU A 48 -12.24 2.23 2.28
CA LEU A 48 -12.67 2.95 3.47
C LEU A 48 -12.82 4.46 3.20
N LEU A 49 -11.82 5.09 2.58
CA LEU A 49 -11.88 6.52 2.23
C LEU A 49 -13.04 6.82 1.27
N ALA A 50 -13.30 5.93 0.30
CA ALA A 50 -14.41 6.06 -0.62
C ALA A 50 -15.76 5.95 0.11
N ALA A 51 -15.94 4.96 0.98
CA ALA A 51 -17.15 4.79 1.78
C ALA A 51 -17.40 6.00 2.70
N ALA A 52 -16.36 6.50 3.36
CA ALA A 52 -16.47 7.68 4.22
C ALA A 52 -16.89 8.93 3.44
N LYS A 53 -16.41 9.11 2.20
CA LYS A 53 -16.87 10.19 1.31
C LYS A 53 -18.34 10.05 0.94
N GLN A 54 -18.81 8.83 0.65
CA GLN A 54 -20.23 8.59 0.36
C GLN A 54 -21.12 8.90 1.56
N LEU A 55 -20.70 8.47 2.76
CA LEU A 55 -21.39 8.82 4.00
C LEU A 55 -21.47 10.35 4.18
N GLY A 56 -20.37 11.06 3.98
CA GLY A 56 -20.37 12.52 4.11
C GLY A 56 -21.27 13.22 3.08
N ASN A 57 -21.35 12.69 1.86
CA ASN A 57 -22.29 13.21 0.85
C ASN A 57 -23.75 12.99 1.27
N ALA A 58 -24.09 11.81 1.80
CA ALA A 58 -25.43 11.52 2.30
C ALA A 58 -25.80 12.42 3.49
N GLN A 59 -24.87 12.64 4.42
CA GLN A 59 -25.08 13.54 5.56
C GLN A 59 -25.27 15.00 5.14
N ARG A 60 -24.52 15.50 4.15
CA ARG A 60 -24.73 16.85 3.59
C ARG A 60 -26.07 16.96 2.87
N SER A 61 -26.48 15.93 2.13
CA SER A 61 -27.80 15.92 1.49
C SER A 61 -28.93 15.99 2.52
N PHE A 62 -28.82 15.23 3.61
CA PHE A 62 -29.76 15.27 4.73
C PHE A 62 -29.78 16.65 5.40
N ALA A 63 -28.62 17.23 5.70
CA ALA A 63 -28.52 18.59 6.24
C ALA A 63 -29.18 19.63 5.31
N ASN A 64 -28.94 19.56 4.01
CA ASN A 64 -29.55 20.46 3.04
C ASN A 64 -31.08 20.34 3.00
N ALA A 65 -31.63 19.13 3.13
CA ALA A 65 -33.07 18.92 3.25
C ALA A 65 -33.63 19.59 4.51
N MET A 66 -32.93 19.48 5.66
CA MET A 66 -33.32 20.19 6.89
C MET A 66 -33.24 21.70 6.74
N LYS A 67 -32.19 22.21 6.07
CA LYS A 67 -32.00 23.65 5.83
C LYS A 67 -33.06 24.25 4.94
N GLY A 68 -33.52 23.49 3.95
CA GLY A 68 -34.56 23.90 3.01
C GLY A 68 -35.99 23.65 3.52
N PHE A 69 -36.16 23.09 4.72
CA PHE A 69 -37.48 22.84 5.27
C PHE A 69 -38.22 24.15 5.57
N THR A 70 -39.45 24.24 5.09
CA THR A 70 -40.34 25.38 5.31
C THR A 70 -41.77 24.86 5.46
N PHE A 71 -42.57 25.49 6.33
CA PHE A 71 -44.01 25.21 6.41
C PHE A 71 -44.78 25.93 5.31
N GLU A 72 -45.79 25.26 4.75
CA GLU A 72 -46.84 25.93 3.98
C GLU A 72 -47.83 26.55 4.97
N CYS A 73 -47.83 27.89 5.07
CA CYS A 73 -48.61 28.61 6.07
C CYS A 73 -50.00 28.96 5.54
N ILE A 74 -51.05 28.58 6.27
CA ILE A 74 -52.44 28.97 5.96
C ILE A 74 -52.66 30.40 6.47
N GLY A 75 -53.07 31.32 5.59
CA GLY A 75 -53.37 32.71 5.97
C GLY A 75 -52.20 33.70 5.87
N GLY A 76 -51.04 33.27 5.34
CA GLY A 76 -49.94 34.17 4.95
C GLY A 76 -48.96 34.58 6.05
N THR A 77 -49.11 34.07 7.28
CA THR A 77 -48.19 34.34 8.41
C THR A 77 -47.75 33.04 9.08
N GLN A 78 -46.46 32.94 9.42
CA GLN A 78 -45.94 31.86 10.27
C GLN A 78 -46.31 32.08 11.74
N THR A 79 -46.70 31.01 12.42
CA THR A 79 -46.79 30.95 13.89
C THR A 79 -45.40 30.95 14.53
N ASP A 80 -45.32 31.30 15.81
CA ASP A 80 -44.06 31.29 16.56
C ASP A 80 -43.42 29.89 16.61
N ASP A 81 -44.24 28.83 16.75
CA ASP A 81 -43.76 27.45 16.76
C ASP A 81 -43.16 27.05 15.40
N GLU A 82 -43.80 27.44 14.28
CA GLU A 82 -43.27 27.19 12.94
C GLU A 82 -41.92 27.87 12.72
N GLN A 83 -41.75 29.09 13.23
CA GLN A 83 -40.48 29.81 13.18
C GLN A 83 -39.41 29.08 14.00
N ILE A 84 -39.74 28.65 15.23
CA ILE A 84 -38.83 27.92 16.12
C ILE A 84 -38.38 26.60 15.49
N ILE A 85 -39.30 25.83 14.90
CA ILE A 85 -38.99 24.55 14.24
C ILE A 85 -38.08 24.77 13.04
N CYS A 86 -38.40 25.74 12.15
CA CYS A 86 -37.56 26.06 11.00
C CYS A 86 -36.14 26.48 11.43
N ALA A 87 -36.03 27.35 12.44
CA ALA A 87 -34.75 27.78 12.99
C ALA A 87 -33.95 26.61 13.60
N SER A 88 -34.63 25.71 14.31
CA SER A 88 -34.00 24.53 14.91
C SER A 88 -33.43 23.57 13.87
N LEU A 89 -34.19 23.29 12.80
CA LEU A 89 -33.74 22.45 11.69
C LEU A 89 -32.56 23.06 10.94
N LYS A 90 -32.57 24.37 10.76
CA LYS A 90 -31.44 25.10 10.18
C LYS A 90 -30.18 24.98 11.05
N ASN A 91 -30.31 25.15 12.37
CA ASN A 91 -29.18 24.98 13.31
C ASN A 91 -28.61 23.55 13.26
N PHE A 92 -29.46 22.53 13.23
CA PHE A 92 -29.00 21.14 13.08
C PHE A 92 -28.31 20.90 11.74
N SER A 93 -28.82 21.46 10.64
CA SER A 93 -28.15 21.40 9.36
C SER A 93 -26.75 21.99 9.42
N GLU A 94 -26.59 23.17 10.02
CA GLU A 94 -25.30 23.86 10.10
C GLU A 94 -24.28 23.05 10.91
N LEU A 95 -24.72 22.43 12.03
CA LEU A 95 -23.88 21.55 12.82
C LEU A 95 -23.41 20.32 12.02
N ILE A 96 -24.32 19.66 11.30
CA ILE A 96 -23.97 18.48 10.47
C ILE A 96 -22.97 18.88 9.39
N ILE A 97 -23.16 20.02 8.73
CA ILE A 97 -22.25 20.51 7.69
C ILE A 97 -20.84 20.72 8.26
N GLN A 98 -20.72 21.37 9.42
CA GLN A 98 -19.42 21.59 10.09
C GLN A 98 -18.72 20.27 10.43
N VAL A 99 -19.45 19.28 10.96
CA VAL A 99 -18.90 17.95 11.24
C VAL A 99 -18.38 17.28 9.96
N GLU A 100 -19.11 17.38 8.86
CA GLU A 100 -18.69 16.79 7.59
C GLU A 100 -17.54 17.55 6.91
N GLU A 101 -17.34 18.83 7.21
CA GLU A 101 -16.15 19.57 6.79
C GLU A 101 -14.90 19.08 7.53
N GLU A 102 -14.96 18.93 8.84
CA GLU A 102 -13.84 18.39 9.62
C GLU A 102 -13.54 16.94 9.26
N ARG A 103 -14.57 16.13 8.99
CA ARG A 103 -14.37 14.78 8.47
C ARG A 103 -13.65 14.79 7.14
N ASN A 104 -14.02 15.65 6.19
CA ASN A 104 -13.31 15.75 4.92
C ASN A 104 -11.83 16.07 5.13
N ARG A 105 -11.50 17.02 6.00
CA ARG A 105 -10.10 17.36 6.33
C ARG A 105 -9.35 16.16 6.91
N MET A 106 -9.98 15.41 7.81
CA MET A 106 -9.41 14.18 8.36
C MET A 106 -9.16 13.12 7.27
N LEU A 107 -10.11 12.93 6.34
CA LEU A 107 -9.96 11.97 5.24
C LEU A 107 -8.83 12.37 4.29
N ASP A 108 -8.70 13.66 3.97
CA ASP A 108 -7.60 14.17 3.16
C ASP A 108 -6.25 13.96 3.85
N HIS A 109 -6.18 14.20 5.16
CA HIS A 109 -4.97 13.92 5.92
C HIS A 109 -4.62 12.43 5.91
N ALA A 110 -5.58 11.53 6.16
CA ALA A 110 -5.37 10.08 6.14
C ALA A 110 -4.89 9.59 4.75
N ASN A 111 -5.43 10.18 3.68
CA ASN A 111 -4.98 9.90 2.31
C ASN A 111 -3.50 10.28 2.10
N LEU A 112 -3.04 11.39 2.68
CA LEU A 112 -1.64 11.82 2.58
C LEU A 112 -0.70 11.05 3.50
N SER A 113 -1.07 10.87 4.76
CA SER A 113 -0.18 10.32 5.79
C SER A 113 -0.10 8.80 5.79
N VAL A 114 -1.18 8.11 5.41
CA VAL A 114 -1.22 6.64 5.43
C VAL A 114 -1.11 6.08 4.02
N LEU A 115 -2.03 6.47 3.13
CA LEU A 115 -2.12 5.84 1.82
C LEU A 115 -0.88 6.10 0.95
N LYS A 116 -0.48 7.38 0.80
CA LYS A 116 0.70 7.72 0.00
C LYS A 116 1.98 7.09 0.56
N GLN A 117 2.15 7.08 1.88
CA GLN A 117 3.33 6.47 2.52
C GLN A 117 3.42 4.97 2.25
N LEU A 118 2.29 4.24 2.35
CA LEU A 118 2.26 2.81 2.03
C LEU A 118 2.49 2.53 0.54
N GLU A 119 1.92 3.36 -0.34
CA GLU A 119 2.14 3.24 -1.78
C GLU A 119 3.60 3.50 -2.17
N GLU A 120 4.23 4.53 -1.60
CA GLU A 120 5.65 4.82 -1.81
C GLU A 120 6.51 3.70 -1.26
N PHE A 121 6.26 3.27 -0.02
CA PHE A 121 6.99 2.15 0.60
C PHE A 121 6.99 0.92 -0.31
N ARG A 122 5.79 0.53 -0.76
CA ARG A 122 5.61 -0.63 -1.63
C ARG A 122 6.30 -0.46 -2.99
N LYS A 123 6.14 0.68 -3.64
CA LYS A 123 6.70 0.92 -4.99
C LYS A 123 8.23 1.04 -4.96
N LYS A 124 8.75 1.84 -4.04
CA LYS A 124 10.16 2.22 -3.99
C LYS A 124 11.02 1.15 -3.30
N TYR A 125 10.63 0.73 -2.11
CA TYR A 125 11.47 -0.15 -1.30
C TYR A 125 11.26 -1.61 -1.70
N ILE A 126 10.02 -2.11 -1.66
CA ILE A 126 9.75 -3.50 -2.06
C ILE A 126 9.98 -3.69 -3.56
N GLY A 127 9.47 -2.78 -4.38
CA GLY A 127 9.71 -2.80 -5.83
C GLY A 127 11.20 -2.71 -6.19
N GLY A 128 11.97 -1.90 -5.46
CA GLY A 128 13.42 -1.80 -5.60
C GLY A 128 14.12 -3.14 -5.35
N VAL A 129 13.85 -3.79 -4.22
CA VAL A 129 14.44 -5.10 -3.88
C VAL A 129 14.05 -6.16 -4.92
N LYS A 130 12.80 -6.17 -5.40
CA LYS A 130 12.36 -7.10 -6.47
C LYS A 130 13.11 -6.87 -7.78
N ASN A 131 13.50 -5.64 -8.10
CA ASN A 131 14.30 -5.35 -9.28
C ASN A 131 15.76 -5.80 -9.11
N GLU A 132 16.34 -5.61 -7.92
CA GLU A 132 17.69 -6.13 -7.61
C GLU A 132 17.74 -7.65 -7.64
N LYS A 133 16.71 -8.33 -7.10
CA LYS A 133 16.55 -9.79 -7.23
C LYS A 133 16.63 -10.25 -8.70
N LYS A 134 15.88 -9.60 -9.60
CA LYS A 134 15.91 -9.94 -11.04
C LYS A 134 17.31 -9.74 -11.65
N LYS A 135 18.06 -8.73 -11.22
CA LYS A 135 19.45 -8.53 -11.68
C LYS A 135 20.35 -9.65 -11.15
N PHE A 136 20.21 -10.01 -9.88
CA PHE A 136 20.96 -11.09 -9.24
C PHE A 136 20.70 -12.44 -9.93
N GLU A 137 19.45 -12.78 -10.22
CA GLU A 137 19.08 -14.00 -10.97
C GLU A 137 19.71 -14.03 -12.37
N LYS A 138 19.71 -12.89 -13.08
CA LYS A 138 20.38 -12.78 -14.39
C LYS A 138 21.89 -13.01 -14.31
N GLN A 139 22.55 -12.50 -13.27
CA GLN A 139 23.98 -12.73 -13.08
C GLN A 139 24.27 -14.17 -12.68
N THR A 140 23.43 -14.78 -11.82
CA THR A 140 23.51 -16.20 -11.48
C THR A 140 23.44 -17.06 -12.74
N ALA A 141 22.44 -16.83 -13.61
CA ALA A 141 22.29 -17.61 -14.85
C ALA A 141 23.51 -17.48 -15.78
N LYS A 142 24.06 -16.27 -15.95
CA LYS A 142 25.28 -16.04 -16.74
C LYS A 142 26.49 -16.76 -16.15
N PHE A 143 26.63 -16.72 -14.83
CA PHE A 143 27.73 -17.38 -14.13
C PHE A 143 27.69 -18.90 -14.33
N CYS A 144 26.54 -19.54 -14.10
CA CYS A 144 26.36 -20.97 -14.34
C CYS A 144 26.65 -21.35 -15.80
N GLN A 145 26.14 -20.58 -16.76
CA GLN A 145 26.40 -20.81 -18.19
C GLN A 145 27.90 -20.73 -18.52
N ASN A 146 28.63 -19.80 -17.91
CA ASN A 146 30.07 -19.67 -18.12
C ASN A 146 30.84 -20.85 -17.52
N GLN A 147 30.45 -21.35 -16.35
CA GLN A 147 31.05 -22.54 -15.75
C GLN A 147 30.85 -23.78 -16.64
N GLU A 148 29.63 -24.01 -17.13
CA GLU A 148 29.34 -25.12 -18.05
C GLU A 148 30.20 -25.05 -19.31
N ARG A 149 30.34 -23.86 -19.91
CA ARG A 149 31.21 -23.65 -21.08
C ARG A 149 32.67 -23.95 -20.79
N TYR A 150 33.16 -23.57 -19.61
CA TYR A 150 34.53 -23.84 -19.20
C TYR A 150 34.79 -25.34 -19.01
N LEU A 151 33.92 -26.04 -18.27
CA LEU A 151 34.02 -27.49 -18.06
C LEU A 151 33.98 -28.28 -19.38
N ASN A 152 33.16 -27.83 -20.33
CA ASN A 152 33.07 -28.42 -21.66
C ASN A 152 34.34 -28.23 -22.51
N LYS A 153 35.18 -27.21 -22.22
CA LYS A 153 36.50 -27.06 -22.88
C LYS A 153 37.51 -28.05 -22.32
N THR A 154 37.55 -28.24 -21.00
CA THR A 154 38.47 -29.15 -20.31
C THR A 154 38.26 -30.60 -20.75
N THR A 155 37.00 -30.99 -20.98
CA THR A 155 36.65 -32.36 -21.40
C THR A 155 37.04 -32.67 -22.85
N LYS A 156 37.18 -31.64 -23.71
CA LYS A 156 37.48 -31.81 -25.14
C LYS A 156 38.96 -31.70 -25.50
N ASN A 157 39.79 -31.05 -24.67
CA ASN A 157 41.23 -30.86 -24.90
C ASN A 157 42.02 -31.00 -23.57
N PRO A 158 42.36 -32.22 -23.12
CA PRO A 158 43.02 -32.44 -21.83
C PRO A 158 44.46 -31.88 -21.74
N ASN A 159 45.11 -31.54 -22.86
CA ASN A 159 46.53 -31.15 -22.90
C ASN A 159 46.80 -29.62 -22.80
N THR A 160 45.81 -28.77 -22.54
CA THR A 160 45.99 -27.30 -22.57
C THR A 160 46.05 -26.62 -21.21
N LEU A 161 46.05 -27.36 -20.10
CA LEU A 161 46.18 -26.80 -18.76
C LEU A 161 47.58 -27.15 -18.21
N GLN A 162 48.58 -26.32 -18.50
CA GLN A 162 49.75 -26.24 -17.63
C GLN A 162 49.32 -25.50 -16.36
N GLU A 163 49.40 -26.17 -15.22
CA GLU A 163 49.37 -25.51 -13.92
C GLU A 163 50.51 -24.49 -13.86
N VAL A 164 50.17 -23.20 -13.75
CA VAL A 164 51.15 -22.18 -13.42
C VAL A 164 51.44 -22.34 -11.93
N LYS A 165 52.62 -22.89 -11.61
CA LYS A 165 53.21 -22.92 -10.27
C LYS A 165 53.46 -21.52 -9.74
#